data_AF-A0A484LBJ7-F1
#
_entry.id   AF-A0A484LBJ7-F1
#
_cell.length_a   1.000
_cell.length_b   1.000
_cell.length_c   1.000
_cell.angle_alpha   90.00
_cell.angle_beta   90.00
_cell.angle_gamma   90.00
#
_symmetry.space_group_name_H-M   'P 1'
#
loop_
_entity.id
_entity.type
_entity.pdbx_description
1 polymer ?
#
loop_
_entity_poly.entity_id
_entity_poly.type
_entity_poly.pdbx_seq_one_letter_code
_entity_poly.pdbx_strand_id
1 'polypeptide(L)'
;MEQLEDAKSRKLDGTCIRTTRIFWKLLVAPWRLLFAFVPPYQIANGWPAFICSLIFISGIAYGVTQLTDLISCVTGISPFVIAFTALAAGTSWPDLVASKIAAERQLTADSAIANITCSNSVNIYIGIGVPWLIDTLYNFVAFKEPLRIQNAKGLSFSLLIFFATSVGCIGVLVFRRVTLGAELGGPRLWAWVTSVYFVFLWLVFVVLSSLKVSAII
;
A
#
# COMPACT_ATOMS: atom_id res chain seq x y z
N MET A 1 0.16 -53.17 -3.86
CA MET A 1 0.73 -52.06 -4.66
C MET A 1 0.27 -50.70 -4.14
N GLU A 2 -0.99 -50.54 -3.75
CA GLU A 2 -1.57 -49.28 -3.22
C GLU A 2 -0.83 -48.67 -2.00
N GLN A 3 -0.38 -49.49 -1.05
CA GLN A 3 0.41 -49.05 0.11
C GLN A 3 1.80 -48.50 -0.25
N LEU A 4 2.37 -48.91 -1.39
CA LEU A 4 3.69 -48.46 -1.86
C LEU A 4 3.59 -47.10 -2.57
N GLU A 5 2.49 -46.85 -3.29
CA GLU A 5 2.22 -45.57 -3.96
C GLU A 5 1.93 -44.45 -2.96
N ASP A 6 1.18 -44.75 -1.91
CA ASP A 6 0.81 -43.77 -0.88
C ASP A 6 2.02 -43.35 -0.01
N ALA A 7 2.97 -44.27 0.23
CA ALA A 7 4.23 -43.98 0.91
C ALA A 7 5.22 -43.19 0.02
N LYS A 8 5.24 -43.46 -1.30
CA LYS A 8 6.05 -42.73 -2.28
C LYS A 8 5.53 -41.30 -2.48
N SER A 9 4.20 -41.13 -2.53
CA SER A 9 3.52 -39.83 -2.62
C SER A 9 3.82 -38.95 -1.39
N ARG A 10 3.69 -39.50 -0.16
CA ARG A 10 4.05 -38.78 1.08
C ARG A 10 5.53 -38.41 1.19
N LYS A 11 6.45 -39.25 0.70
CA LYS A 11 7.90 -38.93 0.65
C LYS A 11 8.23 -37.84 -0.37
N LEU A 12 7.55 -37.84 -1.52
CA LEU A 12 7.73 -36.84 -2.57
C LEU A 12 7.23 -35.46 -2.09
N ASP A 13 6.09 -35.42 -1.40
CA ASP A 13 5.54 -34.20 -0.79
C ASP A 13 6.49 -33.62 0.29
N GLY A 14 7.00 -34.48 1.18
CA GLY A 14 7.99 -34.07 2.21
C GLY A 14 9.32 -33.56 1.63
N THR A 15 9.75 -34.08 0.48
CA THR A 15 10.98 -33.66 -0.19
C THR A 15 10.77 -32.35 -0.96
N CYS A 16 9.64 -32.20 -1.67
CA CYS A 16 9.24 -30.97 -2.34
C CYS A 16 9.11 -29.82 -1.34
N ILE A 17 8.39 -30.02 -0.23
CA ILE A 17 8.24 -29.03 0.84
C ILE A 17 9.60 -28.63 1.44
N ARG A 18 10.51 -29.60 1.61
CA ARG A 18 11.86 -29.33 2.14
C ARG A 18 12.69 -28.50 1.16
N THR A 19 12.68 -28.84 -0.13
CA THR A 19 13.40 -28.08 -1.16
C THR A 19 12.84 -26.68 -1.30
N THR A 20 11.52 -26.52 -1.35
CA THR A 20 10.85 -25.21 -1.38
C THR A 20 11.18 -24.38 -0.14
N ARG A 21 11.24 -25.00 1.05
CA ARG A 21 11.62 -24.30 2.29
C ARG A 21 13.09 -23.86 2.29
N ILE A 22 14.00 -24.68 1.75
CA ILE A 22 15.42 -24.32 1.63
C ILE A 22 15.60 -23.18 0.62
N PHE A 23 14.96 -23.28 -0.54
CA PHE A 23 14.96 -22.24 -1.56
C PHE A 23 14.40 -20.92 -0.99
N TRP A 24 13.27 -20.97 -0.30
CA TRP A 24 12.68 -19.81 0.39
C TRP A 24 13.64 -19.19 1.41
N LYS A 25 14.33 -20.01 2.21
CA LYS A 25 15.33 -19.54 3.17
C LYS A 25 16.51 -18.85 2.48
N LEU A 26 16.98 -19.36 1.35
CA LEU A 26 18.07 -18.77 0.56
C LEU A 26 17.66 -17.43 -0.05
N LEU A 27 16.45 -17.35 -0.61
CA LEU A 27 15.92 -16.14 -1.23
C LEU A 27 15.74 -15.01 -0.19
N VAL A 28 15.31 -15.36 1.02
CA VAL A 28 15.10 -14.42 2.13
C VAL A 28 16.38 -14.15 2.93
N ALA A 29 17.43 -14.97 2.80
CA ALA A 29 18.70 -14.82 3.52
C ALA A 29 19.38 -13.45 3.35
N PRO A 30 19.56 -12.90 2.13
CA PRO A 30 20.17 -11.57 1.98
C PRO A 30 19.32 -10.50 2.65
N TRP A 31 17.99 -10.62 2.60
CA TRP A 31 17.08 -9.72 3.29
C TRP A 31 17.22 -9.81 4.81
N ARG A 32 17.30 -11.03 5.37
CA ARG A 32 17.50 -11.22 6.82
C ARG A 32 18.82 -10.67 7.30
N LEU A 33 19.89 -10.78 6.50
CA LEU A 33 21.19 -10.21 6.83
C LEU A 33 21.12 -8.67 6.83
N LEU A 34 20.45 -8.09 5.83
CA LEU A 34 20.30 -6.65 5.67
C LEU A 34 19.47 -6.04 6.82
N PHE A 35 18.40 -6.72 7.25
CA PHE A 35 17.59 -6.29 8.41
C PHE A 35 18.17 -6.69 9.77
N ALA A 36 19.21 -7.52 9.84
CA ALA A 36 19.86 -7.87 11.11
C ALA A 36 20.57 -6.65 11.76
N PHE A 37 20.88 -5.63 10.96
CA PHE A 37 21.45 -4.37 11.43
C PHE A 37 20.43 -3.45 12.11
N VAL A 38 19.13 -3.76 12.04
CA VAL A 38 18.10 -3.01 12.76
C VAL A 38 18.16 -3.42 14.24
N PRO A 39 18.42 -2.48 15.17
CA PRO A 39 18.51 -2.80 16.59
C PRO A 39 17.18 -3.34 17.14
N PRO A 40 17.20 -4.18 18.18
CA PRO A 40 15.98 -4.73 18.75
C PRO A 40 15.11 -3.63 19.37
N TYR A 41 13.80 -3.77 19.24
CA TYR A 41 12.78 -2.81 19.71
C TYR A 41 12.80 -2.58 21.24
N GLN A 42 13.48 -3.43 22.00
CA GLN A 42 13.61 -3.35 23.46
C GLN A 42 14.57 -2.24 23.92
N ILE A 43 15.40 -1.70 23.01
CA ILE A 43 16.37 -0.64 23.32
C ILE A 43 15.70 0.73 23.12
N ALA A 44 15.81 1.60 24.13
CA ALA A 44 15.38 3.01 24.08
C ALA A 44 13.95 3.22 23.52
N ASN A 45 12.97 2.44 24.02
CA ASN A 45 11.57 2.49 23.60
C ASN A 45 11.34 2.29 22.10
N GLY A 46 12.27 1.63 21.40
CA GLY A 46 12.15 1.30 19.98
C GLY A 46 12.47 2.44 19.01
N TRP A 47 12.83 3.63 19.50
CA TRP A 47 13.23 4.76 18.63
C TRP A 47 14.40 4.45 17.69
N PRO A 48 15.49 3.79 18.15
CA PRO A 48 16.58 3.42 17.25
C PRO A 48 16.14 2.45 16.15
N ALA A 49 15.29 1.48 16.51
CA ALA A 49 14.76 0.50 15.55
C ALA A 49 13.91 1.20 14.47
N PHE A 50 13.13 2.21 14.87
CA PHE A 50 12.32 3.02 13.96
C PHE A 50 13.17 3.87 13.01
N ILE A 51 14.19 4.57 13.51
CA ILE A 51 15.05 5.41 12.65
C ILE A 51 15.86 4.54 11.68
N CYS A 52 16.44 3.43 12.16
CA CYS A 52 17.18 2.49 11.31
C CYS A 52 16.28 1.89 10.22
N SER A 53 15.03 1.52 10.54
CA SER A 53 14.11 0.97 9.54
C SER A 53 13.71 2.00 8.48
N LEU A 54 13.51 3.26 8.86
CA LEU A 54 13.27 4.35 7.91
C LEU A 54 14.45 4.53 6.94
N ILE A 55 15.68 4.51 7.44
CA ILE A 55 16.89 4.60 6.60
C ILE A 55 16.97 3.42 5.62
N PHE A 56 16.70 2.20 6.10
CA PHE A 56 16.71 1.01 5.24
C PHE A 56 15.63 1.09 4.14
N ILE A 57 14.40 1.45 4.50
CA ILE A 57 13.30 1.60 3.54
C ILE A 57 13.66 2.68 2.50
N SER A 58 14.24 3.81 2.93
CA SER A 58 14.70 4.85 2.02
C SER A 58 15.81 4.36 1.08
N GLY A 59 16.76 3.58 1.58
CA GLY A 59 17.84 2.99 0.76
C GLY A 59 17.32 1.99 -0.27
N ILE A 60 16.34 1.17 0.12
CA ILE A 60 15.68 0.21 -0.78
C ILE A 60 14.88 0.96 -1.85
N ALA A 61 14.13 2.00 -1.46
CA ALA A 61 13.38 2.83 -2.39
C ALA A 61 14.31 3.46 -3.45
N TYR A 62 15.46 3.98 -3.03
CA TYR A 62 16.49 4.49 -3.94
C TYR A 62 17.04 3.40 -4.87
N GLY A 63 17.30 2.19 -4.34
CA GLY A 63 17.70 1.05 -5.17
C GLY A 63 16.67 0.70 -6.24
N VAL A 64 15.38 0.73 -5.90
CA VAL A 64 14.29 0.47 -6.85
C VAL A 64 14.22 1.54 -7.94
N THR A 65 14.42 2.82 -7.62
CA THR A 65 14.43 3.88 -8.65
C THR A 65 15.58 3.68 -9.63
N GLN A 66 16.78 3.34 -9.15
CA GLN A 66 17.95 3.09 -10.02
C GLN A 66 17.73 1.86 -10.94
N LEU A 67 17.18 0.77 -10.40
CA LEU A 67 16.83 -0.40 -11.20
C LEU A 67 15.77 -0.08 -12.24
N THR A 68 14.83 0.79 -11.89
CA THR A 68 13.77 1.22 -12.78
C THR A 68 14.30 2.02 -13.96
N ASP A 69 15.29 2.89 -13.75
CA ASP A 69 15.94 3.62 -14.85
C ASP A 69 16.56 2.66 -15.87
N LEU A 70 17.17 1.57 -15.41
CA LEU A 70 17.71 0.53 -16.29
C LEU A 70 16.60 -0.21 -17.05
N ILE A 71 15.50 -0.57 -16.38
CA ILE A 71 14.35 -1.25 -17.01
C ILE A 71 13.68 -0.33 -18.03
N SER A 72 13.58 0.97 -17.73
CA SER A 72 13.04 1.98 -18.64
C SER A 72 13.83 2.04 -19.95
N CYS A 73 15.16 1.96 -19.90
CA CYS A 73 16.00 1.95 -21.10
C CYS A 73 15.72 0.76 -22.04
N VAL A 74 15.32 -0.40 -21.49
CA VAL A 74 15.03 -1.61 -22.27
C VAL A 74 13.58 -1.65 -22.74
N THR A 75 12.64 -1.17 -21.92
CA THR A 75 11.19 -1.28 -22.17
C THR A 75 10.58 -0.07 -22.86
N GLY A 76 11.26 1.09 -22.84
CA GLY A 76 10.74 2.36 -23.37
C GLY A 76 9.62 2.99 -22.54
N ILE A 77 9.26 2.42 -21.39
CA ILE A 77 8.26 2.96 -20.46
C ILE A 77 8.94 3.95 -19.52
N SER A 78 8.28 5.08 -19.22
CA SER A 78 8.80 6.09 -18.29
C SER A 78 9.25 5.47 -16.96
N PRO A 79 10.46 5.80 -16.48
CA PRO A 79 10.98 5.24 -15.24
C PRO A 79 10.13 5.67 -14.04
N PHE A 80 9.57 6.87 -14.08
CA PHE A 80 8.66 7.37 -13.06
C PHE A 80 7.43 6.46 -12.89
N VAL A 81 6.82 6.00 -14.00
CA VAL A 81 5.61 5.17 -13.95
C VAL A 81 5.91 3.80 -13.37
N ILE A 82 7.00 3.16 -13.79
CA ILE A 82 7.41 1.85 -13.29
C ILE A 82 7.76 1.95 -11.79
N ALA A 83 8.57 2.95 -11.40
CA ALA A 83 9.06 3.10 -10.04
C ALA A 83 7.90 3.40 -9.09
N PHE A 84 7.02 4.33 -9.48
CA PHE A 84 5.81 4.66 -8.73
C PHE A 84 4.90 3.45 -8.55
N THR A 85 4.65 2.68 -9.61
CA THR A 85 3.78 1.49 -9.52
C THR A 85 4.40 0.40 -8.64
N ALA A 86 5.70 0.15 -8.77
CA ALA A 86 6.41 -0.83 -7.96
C ALA A 86 6.45 -0.44 -6.47
N LEU A 87 6.75 0.84 -6.16
CA LEU A 87 6.72 1.35 -4.79
C LEU A 87 5.30 1.32 -4.20
N ALA A 88 4.31 1.80 -4.96
CA ALA A 88 2.92 1.83 -4.51
C ALA A 88 2.37 0.43 -4.22
N ALA A 89 2.70 -0.56 -5.06
CA ALA A 89 2.36 -1.95 -4.80
C ALA A 89 3.11 -2.50 -3.57
N GLY A 90 4.40 -2.18 -3.45
CA GLY A 90 5.26 -2.62 -2.35
C GLY A 90 4.83 -2.11 -0.98
N THR A 91 4.22 -0.93 -0.88
CA THR A 91 3.68 -0.39 0.37
C THR A 91 2.25 -0.87 0.64
N SER A 92 1.40 -0.96 -0.39
CA SER A 92 -0.02 -1.29 -0.21
C SER A 92 -0.27 -2.77 0.09
N TRP A 93 0.56 -3.69 -0.42
CA TRP A 93 0.43 -5.12 -0.14
C TRP A 93 0.61 -5.50 1.34
N PRO A 94 1.68 -5.08 2.05
CA PRO A 94 1.81 -5.38 3.47
C PRO A 94 0.68 -4.75 4.29
N ASP A 95 0.22 -3.54 3.94
CA ASP A 95 -0.94 -2.91 4.58
C ASP A 95 -2.23 -3.69 4.38
N LEU A 96 -2.46 -4.23 3.18
CA LEU A 96 -3.59 -5.11 2.89
C LEU A 96 -3.55 -6.37 3.75
N VAL A 97 -2.38 -7.01 3.85
CA VAL A 97 -2.20 -8.22 4.66
C VAL A 97 -2.41 -7.92 6.15
N ALA A 98 -1.84 -6.84 6.67
CA ALA A 98 -2.02 -6.42 8.06
C ALA A 98 -3.50 -6.13 8.37
N SER A 99 -4.18 -5.42 7.48
CA SER A 99 -5.60 -5.07 7.63
C SER A 99 -6.51 -6.29 7.52
N LYS A 100 -6.20 -7.23 6.61
CA LYS A 100 -6.91 -8.52 6.49
C LYS A 100 -6.77 -9.34 7.76
N ILE A 101 -5.55 -9.48 8.28
CA ILE A 101 -5.30 -10.22 9.53
C ILE A 101 -6.03 -9.55 10.70
N ALA A 102 -6.03 -8.22 10.78
CA ALA A 102 -6.77 -7.48 11.81
C ALA A 102 -8.29 -7.71 11.70
N ALA A 103 -8.84 -7.70 10.48
CA ALA A 103 -10.25 -7.96 10.23
C ALA A 103 -10.68 -9.40 10.53
N GLU A 104 -9.83 -10.39 10.26
CA GLU A 104 -10.12 -11.80 10.58
C GLU A 104 -10.08 -12.09 12.08
N ARG A 105 -9.27 -11.33 12.84
CA ARG A 105 -9.09 -11.55 14.28
C ARG A 105 -10.09 -10.78 15.15
N GLN A 106 -10.78 -9.78 14.61
CA GLN A 106 -11.71 -8.94 15.36
C GLN A 106 -13.13 -9.02 14.82
N LEU A 107 -14.12 -9.14 15.71
CA LEU A 107 -15.54 -9.25 15.34
C LEU A 107 -16.08 -7.97 14.67
N THR A 108 -15.62 -6.78 15.08
CA THR A 108 -16.06 -5.48 14.56
C THR A 108 -15.19 -4.97 13.41
N ALA A 109 -13.95 -5.47 13.31
CA ALA A 109 -12.92 -5.10 12.33
C ALA A 109 -12.48 -3.63 12.38
N ASP A 110 -12.68 -2.93 13.49
CA ASP A 110 -12.37 -1.50 13.62
C ASP A 110 -10.87 -1.22 13.50
N SER A 111 -10.01 -2.15 13.94
CA SER A 111 -8.54 -1.99 13.80
C SER A 111 -8.07 -2.06 12.35
N ALA A 112 -8.80 -2.76 11.47
CA ALA A 112 -8.47 -2.79 10.05
C ALA A 112 -8.71 -1.41 9.40
N ILE A 113 -9.80 -0.74 9.77
CA ILE A 113 -10.14 0.60 9.27
C ILE A 113 -9.15 1.64 9.79
N ALA A 114 -8.78 1.56 11.08
CA ALA A 114 -7.77 2.43 11.65
C ALA A 114 -6.43 2.29 10.91
N ASN A 115 -6.01 1.07 10.59
CA ASN A 115 -4.77 0.82 9.86
C ASN A 115 -4.79 1.42 8.45
N ILE A 116 -5.83 1.14 7.66
CA ILE A 116 -5.98 1.64 6.29
C ILE A 116 -6.03 3.17 6.26
N THR A 117 -6.80 3.78 7.17
CA THR A 117 -6.97 5.23 7.24
C THR A 117 -5.68 5.93 7.64
N CYS A 118 -4.95 5.39 8.62
CA CYS A 118 -3.69 5.94 9.08
C CYS A 118 -2.60 5.84 7.99
N SER A 119 -2.43 4.66 7.38
CA SER A 119 -1.44 4.47 6.31
C SER A 119 -1.70 5.39 5.11
N ASN A 120 -2.95 5.50 4.66
CA ASN A 120 -3.30 6.40 3.55
C ASN A 120 -3.07 7.88 3.91
N SER A 121 -3.36 8.27 5.15
CA SER A 121 -3.09 9.63 5.62
C SER A 121 -1.60 9.95 5.60
N VAL A 122 -0.75 9.03 6.07
CA VAL A 122 0.71 9.18 6.01
C VAL A 122 1.20 9.31 4.55
N ASN A 123 0.69 8.48 3.65
CA ASN A 123 1.07 8.55 2.23
C ASN A 123 0.73 9.89 1.58
N ILE A 124 -0.45 10.46 1.89
CA ILE A 124 -0.88 11.75 1.31
C ILE A 124 -0.15 12.91 1.99
N TYR A 125 -0.21 13.00 3.33
CA TYR A 125 0.33 14.15 4.05
C TYR A 125 1.85 14.16 4.09
N ILE A 126 2.46 13.02 4.40
CA ILE A 126 3.93 12.90 4.51
C ILE A 126 4.52 12.54 3.15
N GLY A 127 3.96 11.57 2.44
CA GLY A 127 4.51 11.09 1.18
C GLY A 127 4.42 12.10 0.02
N ILE A 128 3.31 12.85 -0.10
CA ILE A 128 3.13 13.86 -1.16
C ILE A 128 3.26 15.28 -0.60
N GLY A 129 2.64 15.55 0.55
CA GLY A 129 2.56 16.90 1.13
C GLY A 129 3.93 17.47 1.54
N VAL A 130 4.78 16.67 2.20
CA VAL A 130 6.10 17.16 2.66
C VAL A 130 7.05 17.45 1.48
N PRO A 131 7.23 16.55 0.49
CA PRO A 131 8.06 16.87 -0.69
C PRO A 131 7.57 18.11 -1.44
N TRP A 132 6.25 18.27 -1.59
CA TRP A 132 5.68 19.46 -2.25
C TRP A 132 5.95 20.75 -1.47
N LEU A 133 5.85 20.71 -0.14
CA LEU A 133 6.16 21.85 0.71
C LEU A 133 7.66 22.23 0.65
N ILE A 134 8.54 21.24 0.64
CA ILE A 134 9.99 21.45 0.49
C ILE A 134 10.30 22.09 -0.88
N ASP A 135 9.74 21.56 -1.96
CA ASP A 135 9.96 22.07 -3.32
C ASP A 135 9.42 23.49 -3.49
N THR A 136 8.26 23.79 -2.90
CA THR A 136 7.65 25.13 -2.89
C THR A 136 8.51 26.14 -2.13
N LEU A 137 9.00 25.78 -0.95
CA LEU A 137 9.89 26.63 -0.17
C LEU A 137 11.22 26.86 -0.89
N TYR A 138 11.79 25.80 -1.48
CA TYR A 138 13.04 25.90 -2.24
C TYR A 138 12.89 26.83 -3.45
N ASN A 139 11.84 26.67 -4.26
CA ASN A 139 11.59 27.55 -5.40
C ASN A 139 11.36 29.01 -4.99
N PHE A 140 10.62 29.23 -3.91
CA PHE A 140 10.37 30.57 -3.38
C PHE A 140 11.66 31.26 -2.91
N VAL A 141 12.56 30.53 -2.24
CA VAL A 141 13.82 31.09 -1.75
C VAL A 141 14.86 31.26 -2.86
N ALA A 142 15.01 30.26 -3.74
CA ALA A 142 16.06 30.25 -4.76
C ALA A 142 15.69 31.07 -6.01
N PHE A 143 14.46 30.95 -6.51
CA PHE A 143 14.04 31.52 -7.78
C PHE A 143 13.05 32.69 -7.63
N LYS A 144 12.52 32.95 -6.42
CA LYS A 144 11.49 33.96 -6.14
C LYS A 144 10.23 33.82 -6.99
N GLU A 145 10.01 32.65 -7.57
CA GLU A 145 8.83 32.35 -8.38
C GLU A 145 7.92 31.35 -7.65
N PRO A 146 6.59 31.51 -7.75
CA PRO A 146 5.65 30.51 -7.25
C PRO A 146 5.68 29.27 -8.14
N LEU A 147 5.61 28.10 -7.51
CA LEU A 147 5.60 26.81 -8.21
C LEU A 147 4.34 26.68 -9.08
N ARG A 148 4.52 26.54 -10.40
CA ARG A 148 3.41 26.45 -11.36
C ARG A 148 3.11 25.00 -11.73
N ILE A 149 1.92 24.54 -11.37
CA ILE A 149 1.41 23.21 -11.72
C ILE A 149 0.75 23.29 -13.11
N GLN A 150 1.29 22.56 -14.09
CA GLN A 150 0.79 22.59 -15.48
C GLN A 150 -0.65 22.05 -15.62
N ASN A 151 -1.10 21.15 -14.73
CA ASN A 151 -2.40 20.46 -14.80
C ASN A 151 -3.31 20.69 -13.57
N ALA A 152 -3.38 21.92 -13.06
CA ALA A 152 -4.16 22.22 -11.85
C ALA A 152 -5.67 21.91 -11.97
N LYS A 153 -6.27 22.08 -13.16
CA LYS A 153 -7.71 21.84 -13.38
C LYS A 153 -8.09 20.35 -13.28
N GLY A 154 -7.28 19.46 -13.85
CA GLY A 154 -7.51 18.01 -13.76
C GLY A 154 -7.34 17.50 -12.35
N LEU A 155 -6.29 17.98 -11.65
CA LEU A 155 -6.03 17.62 -10.26
C LEU A 155 -7.18 18.04 -9.33
N SER A 156 -7.66 19.28 -9.47
CA SER A 156 -8.77 19.79 -8.64
C SER A 156 -10.07 18.98 -8.83
N PHE A 157 -10.36 18.55 -10.06
CA PHE A 157 -11.53 17.71 -10.33
C PHE A 157 -11.42 16.32 -9.68
N SER A 158 -10.29 15.64 -9.86
CA SER A 158 -10.06 14.32 -9.24
C SER A 158 -10.10 14.41 -7.71
N LEU A 159 -9.55 15.48 -7.13
CA LEU A 159 -9.64 15.74 -5.69
C LEU A 159 -11.10 15.92 -5.23
N LEU A 160 -11.91 16.68 -5.97
CA LEU A 160 -13.31 16.91 -5.62
C LEU A 160 -14.12 15.60 -5.64
N ILE A 161 -13.91 14.74 -6.64
CA ILE A 161 -14.55 13.41 -6.69
C ILE A 161 -14.06 12.53 -5.55
N PHE A 162 -12.76 12.54 -5.25
CA PHE A 162 -12.20 11.80 -4.13
C PHE A 162 -12.84 12.22 -2.79
N PHE A 163 -13.00 13.53 -2.55
CA PHE A 163 -13.67 14.02 -1.34
C PHE A 163 -15.15 13.62 -1.31
N ALA A 164 -15.88 13.77 -2.42
CA ALA A 164 -17.29 13.40 -2.50
C ALA A 164 -17.52 11.90 -2.22
N THR A 165 -16.73 11.04 -2.86
CA THR A 165 -16.79 9.58 -2.65
C THR A 165 -16.33 9.17 -1.25
N SER A 166 -15.33 9.86 -0.69
CA SER A 166 -14.86 9.62 0.69
C SER A 166 -15.91 9.98 1.74
N VAL A 167 -16.63 11.10 1.57
CA VAL A 167 -17.75 11.46 2.45
C VAL A 167 -18.85 10.40 2.39
N GLY A 168 -19.17 9.90 1.18
CA GLY A 168 -20.11 8.79 1.01
C GLY A 168 -19.65 7.50 1.71
N CYS A 169 -18.35 7.17 1.61
CA CYS A 169 -17.75 6.01 2.27
C CYS A 169 -17.85 6.11 3.79
N ILE A 170 -17.40 7.23 4.37
CA ILE A 170 -17.44 7.50 5.81
C ILE A 170 -18.89 7.50 6.30
N GLY A 171 -19.82 8.12 5.55
CA GLY A 171 -21.25 8.12 5.90
C GLY A 171 -21.82 6.72 6.05
N VAL A 172 -21.48 5.80 5.13
CA VAL A 172 -21.91 4.40 5.22
C VAL A 172 -21.26 3.69 6.41
N LEU A 173 -19.97 3.92 6.68
CA LEU A 173 -19.29 3.34 7.84
C LEU A 173 -19.92 3.81 9.17
N VAL A 174 -20.20 5.10 9.30
CA VAL A 174 -20.85 5.68 10.48
C VAL A 174 -22.27 5.14 10.64
N PHE A 175 -23.05 5.11 9.57
CA PHE A 175 -24.39 4.53 9.59
C PHE A 175 -24.36 3.08 10.09
N ARG A 176 -23.44 2.28 9.54
CA ARG A 176 -23.28 0.87 9.87
C ARG A 176 -22.83 0.66 11.31
N ARG A 177 -22.00 1.55 11.84
CA ARG A 177 -21.61 1.57 13.25
C ARG A 177 -22.82 1.80 14.17
N VAL A 178 -23.72 2.71 13.81
CA VAL A 178 -24.92 3.01 14.59
C VAL A 178 -25.95 1.87 14.52
N THR A 179 -26.12 1.23 13.36
CA THR A 179 -27.14 0.19 13.19
C THR A 179 -26.70 -1.22 13.60
N LEU A 180 -25.44 -1.57 13.33
CA LEU A 180 -24.90 -2.94 13.50
C LEU A 180 -23.81 -3.03 14.57
N GLY A 181 -23.36 -1.90 15.13
CA GLY A 181 -22.28 -1.88 16.14
C GLY A 181 -20.89 -2.26 15.61
N ALA A 182 -20.75 -2.41 14.28
CA ALA A 182 -19.50 -2.79 13.62
C ALA A 182 -19.33 -1.99 12.33
N GLU A 183 -18.11 -1.53 12.07
CA GLU A 183 -17.82 -0.72 10.88
C GLU A 183 -17.61 -1.60 9.63
N LEU A 184 -16.78 -2.65 9.74
CA LEU A 184 -16.53 -3.62 8.66
C LEU A 184 -17.01 -5.05 8.98
N GLY A 185 -17.27 -5.36 10.25
CA GLY A 185 -17.80 -6.65 10.72
C GLY A 185 -19.33 -6.79 10.66
N GLY A 186 -19.86 -7.78 11.39
CA GLY A 186 -21.31 -8.05 11.46
C GLY A 186 -21.80 -9.13 10.49
N PRO A 187 -23.13 -9.21 10.22
CA PRO A 187 -23.71 -10.27 9.40
C PRO A 187 -23.13 -10.28 7.98
N ARG A 188 -22.77 -11.46 7.47
CA ARG A 188 -22.08 -11.63 6.18
C ARG A 188 -22.80 -10.93 5.02
N LEU A 189 -24.13 -10.97 4.99
CA LEU A 189 -24.92 -10.34 3.93
C LEU A 189 -24.64 -8.83 3.84
N TRP A 190 -24.73 -8.13 4.97
CA TRP A 190 -24.53 -6.67 5.02
C TRP A 190 -23.07 -6.28 4.76
N ALA A 191 -22.11 -7.12 5.16
CA ALA A 191 -20.70 -6.91 4.84
C ALA A 191 -20.41 -7.03 3.34
N TRP A 192 -21.05 -7.97 2.63
CA TRP A 192 -20.94 -8.07 1.17
C TRP A 192 -21.58 -6.89 0.47
N VAL A 193 -22.77 -6.45 0.90
CA VAL A 193 -23.46 -5.30 0.31
C VAL A 193 -22.62 -4.02 0.44
N THR A 194 -22.05 -3.74 1.62
CA THR A 194 -21.19 -2.57 1.80
C THR A 194 -19.86 -2.69 1.05
N SER A 195 -19.28 -3.89 0.96
CA SER A 195 -18.08 -4.13 0.16
C SER A 195 -18.32 -3.85 -1.33
N VAL A 196 -19.43 -4.32 -1.90
CA VAL A 196 -19.81 -4.04 -3.29
C VAL A 196 -20.01 -2.54 -3.51
N TYR A 197 -20.64 -1.84 -2.57
CA TYR A 197 -20.80 -0.40 -2.64
C TYR A 197 -19.45 0.35 -2.61
N PHE A 198 -18.48 -0.06 -1.79
CA PHE A 198 -17.15 0.56 -1.77
C PHE A 198 -16.38 0.31 -3.07
N VAL A 199 -16.46 -0.90 -3.64
CA VAL A 199 -15.88 -1.18 -4.96
C VAL A 199 -16.53 -0.32 -6.04
N PHE A 200 -17.85 -0.14 -5.97
CA PHE A 200 -18.56 0.76 -6.87
C PHE A 200 -18.09 2.22 -6.75
N LEU A 201 -17.98 2.76 -5.54
CA LEU A 201 -17.45 4.12 -5.32
C LEU A 201 -16.01 4.27 -5.85
N TRP A 202 -15.17 3.26 -5.64
CA TRP A 202 -13.82 3.24 -6.18
C TRP A 202 -13.80 3.22 -7.72
N LEU A 203 -14.63 2.40 -8.35
CA LEU A 203 -14.78 2.38 -9.81
C LEU A 203 -15.26 3.73 -10.34
N VAL A 204 -16.25 4.36 -9.69
CA VAL A 204 -16.73 5.71 -10.05
C VAL A 204 -15.58 6.72 -9.98
N PHE A 205 -14.79 6.72 -8.90
CA PHE A 205 -13.63 7.59 -8.78
C PHE A 205 -12.61 7.37 -9.90
N VAL A 206 -12.22 6.11 -10.15
CA VAL A 206 -11.21 5.77 -11.18
C VAL A 206 -11.70 6.14 -12.57
N VAL A 207 -12.94 5.78 -12.92
CA VAL A 207 -13.51 6.05 -14.24
C VAL A 207 -13.65 7.54 -14.47
N LEU A 208 -14.27 8.29 -13.55
CA LEU A 208 -14.45 9.74 -13.73
C LEU A 208 -13.11 10.49 -13.75
N SER A 209 -12.14 10.09 -12.90
CA SER A 209 -10.80 10.69 -12.92
C SER A 209 -10.05 10.37 -14.22
N SER A 210 -10.13 9.14 -14.71
CA SER A 210 -9.48 8.73 -15.96
C SER A 210 -10.11 9.46 -17.16
N LEU A 211 -11.43 9.54 -17.23
CA LEU A 211 -12.13 10.23 -18.31
C LEU A 211 -11.76 11.71 -18.36
N LYS A 212 -11.58 12.35 -17.18
CA LYS A 212 -11.11 13.74 -17.11
C LYS A 212 -9.67 13.90 -17.58
N VAL A 213 -8.79 13.00 -17.18
CA VAL A 213 -7.37 13.02 -17.60
C VAL A 213 -7.24 12.76 -19.10
N SER A 214 -8.10 11.90 -19.67
CA SER A 214 -8.18 11.65 -21.11
C SER A 214 -8.88 12.77 -21.89
N ALA A 215 -9.26 13.88 -21.25
CA ALA A 215 -9.94 15.03 -21.83
C ALA A 215 -11.28 14.70 -22.54
N ILE A 216 -11.95 13.61 -22.15
CA ILE A 216 -13.25 13.20 -22.70
C ILE A 216 -14.41 14.00 -22.06
N ILE A 217 -14.22 14.45 -20.82
CA ILE A 217 -15.11 15.32 -20.02
C ILE A 217 -14.27 16.39 -19.32
#